data_AF-A0AAW2T8N2-F1
#
_entry.id   AF-A0AAW2T8N2-F1
#
_cell.length_a   1.000
_cell.length_b   1.000
_cell.length_c   1.000
_cell.angle_alpha   90.00
_cell.angle_beta   90.00
_cell.angle_gamma   90.00
#
_symmetry.space_group_name_H-M   'P 1'
#
loop_
_entity.id
_entity.type
_entity.pdbx_description
1 polymer ?
#
loop_
_entity_poly.entity_id
_entity_poly.type
_entity_poly.pdbx_seq_one_letter_code
_entity_poly.pdbx_strand_id
1 'polypeptide(L)'
;MTCGNLTEDSKHALLECPFARQTWALADIPWSVISQWRTNVEDWVFHARKGLEHDEFNFFAVLCWMLWQRRNKRVMDNSHSSPIEVVASARSFLQDFHNCTSRTNLPGQSSATVWSPPKEGLIKINFDAAVGNESCEAGLGVIARDHEGKCIAWRTDTLVGVMDPEHGEALAARLALDLGIEQGWRNCLIEGKFLIS
;
A
#
# COMPACT_ATOMS: atom_id res chain seq x y z
N MET A 1 -18.76 7.18 -0.39
CA MET A 1 -18.12 8.38 0.21
C MET A 1 -18.01 8.24 1.72
N THR A 2 -16.80 8.24 2.27
CA THR A 2 -16.58 8.00 3.71
C THR A 2 -16.84 9.21 4.62
N CYS A 3 -16.94 10.43 4.11
CA CYS A 3 -17.32 11.60 4.93
C CYS A 3 -18.30 12.57 4.24
N GLY A 4 -18.88 12.16 3.10
CA GLY A 4 -19.80 13.01 2.32
C GLY A 4 -19.12 14.07 1.45
N ASN A 5 -17.79 14.06 1.34
CA ASN A 5 -17.04 14.94 0.43
C ASN A 5 -17.07 14.40 -1.01
N LEU A 6 -17.25 15.29 -2.00
CA LEU A 6 -17.49 14.94 -3.40
C LEU A 6 -16.25 14.36 -4.12
N THR A 7 -15.04 14.71 -3.65
CA THR A 7 -13.77 14.20 -4.17
C THR A 7 -12.98 13.53 -3.05
N GLU A 8 -12.73 12.23 -3.19
CA GLU A 8 -12.03 11.42 -2.18
C GLU A 8 -10.71 10.89 -2.75
N ASP A 9 -9.64 11.67 -2.61
CA ASP A 9 -8.28 11.28 -3.02
C ASP A 9 -7.47 10.65 -1.86
N SER A 10 -6.25 10.20 -2.14
CA SER A 10 -5.37 9.58 -1.14
C SER A 10 -5.07 10.51 0.04
N LYS A 11 -4.92 11.82 -0.20
CA LYS A 11 -4.64 12.80 0.84
C LYS A 11 -5.84 12.96 1.76
N HIS A 12 -7.04 13.01 1.18
CA HIS A 12 -8.28 13.08 1.93
C HIS A 12 -8.49 11.82 2.78
N ALA A 13 -8.36 10.64 2.18
CA ALA A 13 -8.58 9.36 2.83
C ALA A 13 -7.60 9.12 3.98
N LEU A 14 -6.32 9.48 3.80
CA LEU A 14 -5.26 9.16 4.75
C LEU A 14 -4.97 10.29 5.76
N LEU A 15 -5.24 11.56 5.44
CA LEU A 15 -4.80 12.68 6.28
C LEU A 15 -5.92 13.68 6.60
N GLU A 16 -6.67 14.15 5.62
CA GLU A 16 -7.52 15.33 5.81
C GLU A 16 -8.91 15.02 6.35
N CYS A 17 -9.47 13.83 6.07
CA CYS A 17 -10.82 13.51 6.49
C CYS A 17 -10.94 13.56 8.03
N PRO A 18 -12.10 13.97 8.58
CA PRO A 18 -12.27 14.13 10.04
C PRO A 18 -11.91 12.86 10.82
N PHE A 19 -12.26 11.69 10.27
CA PHE A 19 -11.92 10.42 10.86
C PHE A 19 -10.40 10.16 10.90
N ALA A 20 -9.69 10.42 9.80
CA ALA A 20 -8.24 10.27 9.75
C ALA A 20 -7.56 11.22 10.75
N ARG A 21 -7.98 12.49 10.81
CA ARG A 21 -7.45 13.44 11.80
C ARG A 21 -7.62 12.97 13.24
N GLN A 22 -8.79 12.46 13.58
CA GLN A 22 -9.04 11.87 14.91
C GLN A 22 -8.16 10.65 15.17
N THR A 23 -7.96 9.81 14.15
CA THR A 23 -7.09 8.62 14.24
C THR A 23 -5.64 9.02 14.50
N TRP A 24 -5.11 10.01 13.74
CA TRP A 24 -3.76 10.54 13.94
C TRP A 24 -3.58 11.22 15.31
N ALA A 25 -4.60 11.94 15.79
CA ALA A 25 -4.56 12.54 17.13
C ALA A 25 -4.44 11.50 18.25
N LEU A 26 -4.85 10.25 18.01
CA LEU A 26 -4.74 9.13 18.94
C LEU A 26 -3.53 8.22 18.67
N ALA A 27 -2.81 8.44 17.56
CA ALA A 27 -1.76 7.55 17.08
C ALA A 27 -0.44 7.67 17.87
N ASP A 28 -0.23 8.76 18.60
CA ASP A 28 1.06 9.05 19.26
C ASP A 28 2.23 9.12 18.27
N ILE A 29 1.99 9.72 17.10
CA ILE A 29 3.03 10.09 16.13
C ILE A 29 3.07 11.62 16.03
N PRO A 30 4.26 12.26 15.99
CA PRO A 30 4.34 13.72 15.92
C PRO A 30 3.57 14.29 14.73
N TRP A 31 2.57 15.13 15.01
CA TRP A 31 1.78 15.79 13.97
C TRP A 31 2.64 16.63 13.03
N SER A 32 3.76 17.17 13.51
CA SER A 32 4.75 17.92 12.71
C SER A 32 5.34 17.13 11.54
N VAL A 33 5.36 15.79 11.63
CA VAL A 33 5.78 14.89 10.56
C VAL A 33 4.58 14.53 9.69
N ILE A 34 3.47 14.12 10.31
CA ILE A 34 2.25 13.67 9.61
C ILE A 34 1.63 14.76 8.73
N SER A 35 1.66 16.02 9.17
CA SER A 35 1.06 17.13 8.44
C SER A 35 1.84 17.56 7.18
N GLN A 36 3.01 16.97 6.91
CA GLN A 36 3.91 17.37 5.80
C GLN A 36 3.52 16.72 4.46
N TRP A 37 2.23 16.70 4.11
CA TRP A 37 1.80 16.27 2.79
C TRP A 37 1.94 17.42 1.79
N ARG A 38 2.88 17.30 0.84
CA ARG A 38 3.19 18.36 -0.13
C ARG A 38 2.53 18.15 -1.49
N THR A 39 2.82 17.01 -2.10
CA THR A 39 2.57 16.73 -3.52
C THR A 39 1.74 15.46 -3.65
N ASN A 40 2.33 14.30 -3.38
CA ASN A 40 1.73 12.99 -3.55
C ASN A 40 2.04 12.09 -2.34
N VAL A 41 1.49 10.88 -2.35
CA VAL A 41 1.68 9.90 -1.27
C VAL A 41 3.13 9.43 -1.16
N GLU A 42 3.88 9.39 -2.28
CA GLU A 42 5.29 8.99 -2.31
C GLU A 42 6.16 9.94 -1.50
N ASP A 43 6.08 11.23 -1.82
CA ASP A 43 6.83 12.28 -1.14
C ASP A 43 6.46 12.36 0.35
N TRP A 44 5.18 12.13 0.68
CA TRP A 44 4.72 12.10 2.07
C TRP A 44 5.29 10.91 2.85
N VAL A 45 5.25 9.70 2.30
CA VAL A 45 5.83 8.50 2.93
C VAL A 45 7.35 8.64 3.06
N PHE A 46 8.02 9.21 2.06
CA PHE A 46 9.46 9.45 2.11
C PHE A 46 9.83 10.47 3.20
N HIS A 47 9.05 11.54 3.35
CA HIS A 47 9.21 12.49 4.45
C HIS A 47 8.98 11.83 5.82
N ALA A 48 7.93 11.02 5.96
CA ALA A 48 7.68 10.27 7.19
C ALA A 48 8.84 9.32 7.52
N ARG A 49 9.39 8.61 6.53
CA ARG A 49 10.53 7.71 6.72
C ARG A 49 11.78 8.42 7.25
N LYS A 50 12.01 9.67 6.82
CA LYS A 50 13.13 10.51 7.28
C LYS A 50 12.90 11.13 8.66
N GLY A 51 11.64 11.36 9.03
CA GLY A 51 11.25 12.04 10.26
C GLY A 51 10.91 11.13 11.44
N LEU A 52 10.74 9.83 11.20
CA LEU A 52 10.32 8.84 12.20
C LEU A 52 11.41 7.78 12.45
N GLU A 53 11.49 7.30 13.68
CA GLU A 53 12.27 6.11 14.00
C GLU A 53 11.69 4.86 13.33
N HIS A 54 12.42 3.74 13.35
CA HIS A 54 12.02 2.53 12.63
C HIS A 54 10.64 2.02 13.06
N ASP A 55 10.40 1.90 14.37
CA ASP A 55 9.14 1.37 14.91
C ASP A 55 7.99 2.36 14.72
N GLU A 56 8.25 3.66 14.86
CA GLU A 56 7.27 4.72 14.57
C GLU A 56 6.87 4.72 13.09
N PHE A 57 7.84 4.52 12.18
CA PHE A 57 7.57 4.42 10.75
C PHE A 57 6.77 3.16 10.40
N ASN A 58 7.09 2.02 11.03
CA ASN A 58 6.31 0.79 10.87
C ASN A 58 4.86 1.01 11.34
N PHE A 59 4.67 1.68 12.48
CA PHE A 59 3.34 2.02 12.99
C PHE A 59 2.60 3.01 12.08
N PHE A 60 3.28 4.04 11.58
CA PHE A 60 2.76 4.95 10.57
C PHE A 60 2.26 4.20 9.33
N ALA A 61 3.08 3.30 8.77
CA ALA A 61 2.74 2.54 7.58
C ALA A 61 1.53 1.61 7.81
N VAL A 62 1.48 0.91 8.94
CA VAL A 62 0.34 0.06 9.30
C VAL A 62 -0.92 0.90 9.53
N LEU A 63 -0.80 2.07 10.15
CA LEU A 63 -1.96 2.93 10.39
C LEU A 63 -2.53 3.52 9.08
N CYS A 64 -1.66 3.91 8.13
CA CYS A 64 -2.06 4.27 6.77
C CYS A 64 -2.81 3.12 6.08
N TRP A 65 -2.29 1.90 6.16
CA TRP A 65 -2.97 0.72 5.61
C TRP A 65 -4.33 0.48 6.27
N MET A 66 -4.43 0.59 7.59
CA MET A 66 -5.68 0.39 8.33
C MET A 66 -6.72 1.47 8.04
N LEU A 67 -6.31 2.73 7.87
CA LEU A 67 -7.17 3.83 7.41
C LEU A 67 -7.75 3.54 6.02
N TRP A 68 -6.89 3.09 5.10
CA TRP A 68 -7.31 2.68 3.75
C TRP A 68 -8.26 1.46 3.77
N GLN A 69 -7.92 0.43 4.54
CA GLN A 69 -8.74 -0.77 4.71
C GLN A 69 -10.12 -0.43 5.25
N ARG A 70 -10.18 0.37 6.32
CA ARG A 70 -11.44 0.85 6.89
C ARG A 70 -12.26 1.62 5.86
N ARG A 71 -11.63 2.52 5.09
CA ARG A 71 -12.30 3.24 4.00
C ARG A 71 -12.92 2.25 3.01
N ASN A 72 -12.17 1.25 2.56
CA ASN A 72 -12.65 0.25 1.61
C ASN A 72 -13.83 -0.56 2.18
N LYS A 73 -13.74 -1.05 3.42
CA LYS A 73 -14.85 -1.77 4.07
C LYS A 73 -16.10 -0.91 4.26
N ARG A 74 -15.94 0.39 4.45
CA ARG A 74 -17.08 1.29 4.52
C ARG A 74 -17.72 1.51 3.15
N VAL A 75 -16.94 1.55 2.09
CA VAL A 75 -17.44 1.68 0.71
C VAL A 75 -18.14 0.39 0.26
N MET A 76 -17.55 -0.77 0.55
CA MET A 76 -18.05 -2.07 0.07
C MET A 76 -19.20 -2.62 0.93
N ASP A 77 -19.11 -2.50 2.25
CA ASP A 77 -19.97 -3.23 3.19
C ASP A 77 -20.60 -2.31 4.27
N ASN A 78 -20.50 -0.99 4.09
CA ASN A 78 -20.98 0.03 5.04
C ASN A 78 -20.54 -0.24 6.49
N SER A 79 -19.35 -0.82 6.66
CA SER A 79 -18.79 -1.16 7.96
C SER A 79 -18.39 0.08 8.73
N HIS A 80 -18.53 0.00 10.07
CA HIS A 80 -18.20 1.09 10.98
C HIS A 80 -17.16 0.62 11.99
N SER A 81 -16.17 1.48 12.25
CA SER A 81 -15.27 1.40 13.39
C SER A 81 -15.01 2.79 13.96
N SER A 82 -14.48 2.86 15.16
CA SER A 82 -14.04 4.10 15.80
C SER A 82 -12.55 4.37 15.52
N PRO A 83 -12.08 5.63 15.62
CA PRO A 83 -10.66 5.97 15.46
C PRO A 83 -9.75 5.20 16.43
N ILE A 84 -10.21 5.00 17.67
CA ILE A 84 -9.43 4.30 18.69
C ILE A 84 -9.30 2.81 18.41
N GLU A 85 -10.34 2.16 17.85
CA GLU A 85 -10.27 0.76 17.41
C GLU A 85 -9.28 0.59 16.26
N VAL A 86 -9.20 1.56 15.34
CA VAL A 86 -8.23 1.54 14.22
C VAL A 86 -6.80 1.65 14.75
N VAL A 87 -6.53 2.57 15.68
CA VAL A 87 -5.22 2.70 16.34
C VAL A 87 -4.86 1.43 17.11
N ALA A 88 -5.79 0.90 17.91
CA ALA A 88 -5.57 -0.32 18.68
C ALA A 88 -5.29 -1.51 17.76
N SER A 89 -6.04 -1.66 16.67
CA SER A 89 -5.84 -2.72 15.68
C SER A 89 -4.48 -2.62 15.00
N ALA A 90 -4.02 -1.40 14.69
CA ALA A 90 -2.68 -1.18 14.13
C ALA A 90 -1.58 -1.59 15.11
N ARG A 91 -1.73 -1.26 16.41
CA ARG A 91 -0.78 -1.68 17.45
C ARG A 91 -0.76 -3.19 17.65
N SER A 92 -1.92 -3.83 17.76
CA SER A 92 -2.04 -5.28 17.87
C SER A 92 -1.43 -5.99 16.66
N PHE A 93 -1.67 -5.48 15.44
CA PHE A 93 -1.09 -6.06 14.23
C PHE A 93 0.44 -6.06 14.26
N LEU A 94 1.08 -4.95 14.67
CA LEU A 94 2.53 -4.92 14.80
C LEU A 94 3.05 -5.87 15.88
N GLN A 95 2.36 -5.94 17.02
CA GLN A 95 2.71 -6.87 18.10
C GLN A 95 2.65 -8.32 17.63
N ASP A 96 1.58 -8.71 16.93
CA ASP A 96 1.42 -10.04 16.36
C ASP A 96 2.48 -10.31 15.29
N PHE A 97 2.79 -9.33 14.43
CA PHE A 97 3.83 -9.44 13.43
C PHE A 97 5.20 -9.72 14.07
N HIS A 98 5.59 -8.98 15.12
CA HIS A 98 6.83 -9.20 15.86
C HIS A 98 6.86 -10.57 16.57
N ASN A 99 5.72 -11.01 17.13
CA ASN A 99 5.61 -12.32 17.77
C ASN A 99 5.73 -13.48 16.77
N CYS A 100 5.21 -13.33 15.55
CA CYS A 100 5.30 -14.35 14.50
C CYS A 100 6.70 -14.39 13.88
N THR A 101 7.31 -13.23 13.58
CA THR A 101 8.65 -13.16 12.98
C THR A 101 9.76 -13.59 13.94
N SER A 102 9.57 -13.46 15.25
CA SER A 102 10.50 -14.03 16.23
C SER A 102 10.38 -15.55 16.42
N ARG A 103 9.30 -16.17 15.92
CA ARG A 103 8.98 -17.60 16.10
C ARG A 103 9.22 -18.48 14.87
N THR A 104 9.76 -17.95 13.76
CA THR A 104 10.01 -18.72 12.55
C THR A 104 11.23 -19.64 12.66
N ASN A 105 11.04 -20.76 13.36
CA ASN A 105 11.82 -22.00 13.28
C ASN A 105 10.89 -23.22 13.38
N LEU A 106 9.71 -23.16 12.78
CA LEU A 106 8.81 -24.33 12.68
C LEU A 106 8.68 -24.76 11.22
N PRO A 107 9.20 -25.95 10.85
CA PRO A 107 9.04 -26.48 9.51
C PRO A 107 7.65 -27.11 9.37
N GLY A 108 6.89 -26.66 8.36
CA GLY A 108 5.78 -27.43 7.82
C GLY A 108 4.41 -26.77 7.89
N GLN A 109 4.10 -25.94 6.89
CA GLN A 109 2.75 -25.88 6.30
C GLN A 109 2.80 -25.27 4.89
N SER A 110 2.86 -26.14 3.87
CA SER A 110 2.43 -25.86 2.49
C SER A 110 0.89 -25.88 2.45
N SER A 111 0.14 -25.00 1.79
CA SER A 111 0.07 -24.84 0.33
C SER A 111 -0.77 -23.60 -0.06
N ALA A 112 -0.35 -22.41 0.33
CA ALA A 112 -0.65 -21.21 -0.45
C ALA A 112 0.59 -20.92 -1.31
N THR A 113 0.44 -20.30 -2.47
CA THR A 113 1.57 -19.74 -3.23
C THR A 113 2.15 -18.60 -2.39
N VAL A 114 2.91 -18.94 -1.35
CA VAL A 114 3.57 -17.96 -0.50
C VAL A 114 4.59 -17.27 -1.38
N TRP A 115 4.42 -15.96 -1.54
CA TRP A 115 5.35 -15.15 -2.30
C TRP A 115 6.78 -15.44 -1.83
N SER A 116 7.67 -15.73 -2.77
CA SER A 116 9.09 -15.95 -2.48
C SER A 116 9.94 -14.89 -3.19
N PRO A 117 11.02 -14.44 -2.54
CA PRO A 117 11.96 -13.52 -3.16
C PRO A 117 12.62 -14.16 -4.39
N PRO A 118 13.05 -13.35 -5.37
CA PRO A 118 13.79 -13.83 -6.53
C PRO A 118 15.16 -14.39 -6.14
N LYS A 119 15.81 -15.07 -7.10
CA LYS A 119 17.21 -15.49 -6.95
C LYS A 119 18.13 -14.27 -6.90
N GLU A 120 19.31 -14.43 -6.30
CA GLU A 120 20.35 -13.41 -6.31
C GLU A 120 20.67 -12.92 -7.73
N GLY A 121 20.85 -11.61 -7.88
CA GLY A 121 21.09 -10.97 -9.18
C GLY A 121 19.84 -10.74 -10.05
N LEU A 122 18.64 -11.07 -9.54
CA LEU A 122 17.36 -10.84 -10.22
C LEU A 122 16.47 -9.90 -9.39
N ILE A 123 15.83 -8.94 -10.05
CA ILE A 123 14.80 -8.10 -9.45
C ILE A 123 13.43 -8.66 -9.80
N LYS A 124 12.55 -8.80 -8.80
CA LYS A 124 11.15 -9.18 -9.03
C LYS A 124 10.28 -7.93 -9.00
N ILE A 125 9.58 -7.65 -10.09
CA ILE A 125 8.67 -6.52 -10.23
C ILE A 125 7.25 -7.05 -10.27
N ASN A 126 6.48 -6.82 -9.21
CA ASN A 126 5.07 -7.16 -9.14
C ASN A 126 4.23 -5.96 -9.56
N PHE A 127 3.19 -6.18 -10.35
CA PHE A 127 2.23 -5.15 -10.75
C PHE A 127 0.79 -5.61 -10.54
N ASP A 128 -0.13 -4.65 -10.41
CA ASP A 128 -1.57 -4.87 -10.22
C ASP A 128 -2.32 -3.62 -10.68
N ALA A 129 -3.53 -3.79 -11.19
CA ALA A 129 -4.45 -2.70 -11.48
C ALA A 129 -5.74 -2.81 -10.66
N ALA A 130 -6.21 -1.67 -10.18
CA ALA A 130 -7.49 -1.53 -9.50
C ALA A 130 -8.42 -0.68 -10.37
N VAL A 131 -9.37 -1.32 -11.03
CA VAL A 131 -10.36 -0.66 -11.89
C VAL A 131 -11.65 -0.43 -11.11
N GLY A 132 -12.13 0.82 -11.08
CA GLY A 132 -13.40 1.16 -10.45
C GLY A 132 -14.59 0.82 -11.36
N ASN A 133 -15.60 0.11 -10.84
CA ASN A 133 -16.81 -0.21 -11.60
C ASN A 133 -17.74 1.01 -11.79
N GLU A 134 -17.67 2.00 -10.89
CA GLU A 134 -18.57 3.18 -10.88
C GLU A 134 -17.82 4.50 -11.09
N SER A 135 -16.56 4.56 -10.66
CA SER A 135 -15.65 5.65 -10.96
C SER A 135 -14.97 5.35 -12.29
N CYS A 136 -15.03 6.26 -13.27
CA CYS A 136 -14.22 6.20 -14.49
C CYS A 136 -12.73 6.42 -14.18
N GLU A 137 -12.18 5.70 -13.21
CA GLU A 137 -10.83 5.84 -12.70
C GLU A 137 -10.23 4.44 -12.48
N ALA A 138 -8.98 4.28 -12.88
CA ALA A 138 -8.18 3.08 -12.66
C ALA A 138 -6.87 3.44 -11.97
N GLY A 139 -6.55 2.76 -10.88
CA GLY A 139 -5.25 2.87 -10.20
C GLY A 139 -4.31 1.78 -10.68
N LEU A 140 -3.07 2.14 -10.99
CA LEU A 140 -2.01 1.20 -11.36
C LEU A 140 -0.97 1.17 -10.24
N GLY A 141 -0.48 -0.01 -9.88
CA GLY A 141 0.53 -0.18 -8.84
C GLY A 141 1.64 -1.12 -9.25
N VAL A 142 2.88 -0.76 -8.91
CA VAL A 142 4.09 -1.54 -9.19
C VAL A 142 5.00 -1.51 -7.97
N ILE A 143 5.58 -2.67 -7.61
CA ILE A 143 6.61 -2.79 -6.58
C ILE A 143 7.73 -3.71 -7.05
N ALA A 144 8.97 -3.23 -6.93
CA ALA A 144 10.18 -3.96 -7.26
C ALA A 144 10.94 -4.37 -6.01
N ARG A 145 11.32 -5.65 -5.93
CA ARG A 145 12.02 -6.24 -4.80
C ARG A 145 13.28 -6.99 -5.23
N ASP A 146 14.31 -6.94 -4.38
CA ASP A 146 15.54 -7.70 -4.55
C ASP A 146 15.42 -9.14 -4.00
N HIS A 147 16.52 -9.89 -4.05
CA HIS A 147 16.64 -11.28 -3.59
C HIS A 147 16.52 -11.45 -2.07
N GLU A 148 16.66 -10.39 -1.28
CA GLU A 148 16.37 -10.39 0.16
C GLU A 148 14.88 -10.09 0.43
N GLY A 149 14.12 -9.81 -0.63
CA GLY A 149 12.72 -9.41 -0.57
C GLY A 149 12.49 -7.97 -0.17
N LYS A 150 13.55 -7.15 -0.14
CA LYS A 150 13.46 -5.74 0.19
C LYS A 150 12.89 -4.96 -0.99
N CYS A 151 11.95 -4.05 -0.71
CA CYS A 151 11.47 -3.09 -1.70
C CYS A 151 12.61 -2.13 -2.06
N ILE A 152 12.97 -2.09 -3.34
CA ILE A 152 14.04 -1.22 -3.87
C ILE A 152 13.52 -0.11 -4.79
N ALA A 153 12.32 -0.29 -5.37
CA ALA A 153 11.58 0.78 -6.03
C ALA A 153 10.10 0.43 -6.11
N TRP A 154 9.27 1.42 -6.40
CA TRP A 154 7.84 1.25 -6.64
C TRP A 154 7.33 2.40 -7.52
N ARG A 155 6.13 2.24 -8.07
CA ARG A 155 5.46 3.28 -8.86
C ARG A 155 3.96 3.10 -8.77
N THR A 156 3.23 4.21 -8.80
CA THR A 156 1.77 4.22 -8.92
C THR A 156 1.35 5.23 -9.97
N ASP A 157 0.26 4.94 -10.67
CA ASP A 157 -0.35 5.89 -11.60
C ASP A 157 -1.88 5.84 -11.49
N THR A 158 -2.58 6.86 -11.95
CA THR A 158 -4.04 6.92 -11.98
C THR A 158 -4.50 7.40 -13.34
N LEU A 159 -5.39 6.62 -13.95
CA LEU A 159 -5.94 6.90 -15.27
C LEU A 159 -7.41 7.25 -15.14
N VAL A 160 -7.85 8.25 -15.91
CA VAL A 160 -9.25 8.65 -16.01
C VAL A 160 -9.83 8.09 -17.31
N GLY A 161 -10.89 7.30 -17.20
CA GLY A 161 -11.60 6.64 -18.29
C GLY A 161 -12.26 5.35 -17.83
N VAL A 162 -13.25 4.88 -18.59
CA VAL A 162 -13.77 3.52 -18.43
C VAL A 162 -12.73 2.55 -18.98
N MET A 163 -12.29 1.63 -18.15
CA MET A 163 -11.30 0.62 -18.49
C MET A 163 -11.83 -0.74 -18.05
N ASP A 164 -11.62 -1.78 -18.85
CA ASP A 164 -11.80 -3.14 -18.36
C ASP A 164 -10.57 -3.59 -17.54
N PRO A 165 -10.75 -4.54 -16.59
CA PRO A 165 -9.65 -5.06 -15.77
C PRO A 165 -8.42 -5.49 -16.57
N GLU A 166 -8.61 -6.12 -17.73
CA GLU A 166 -7.54 -6.63 -18.58
C GLU A 166 -6.68 -5.49 -19.16
N HIS A 167 -7.29 -4.41 -19.64
CA HIS A 167 -6.56 -3.22 -20.06
C HIS A 167 -5.85 -2.54 -18.88
N GLY A 168 -6.46 -2.54 -17.69
CA GLY A 168 -5.82 -2.05 -16.47
C GLY A 168 -4.53 -2.80 -16.17
N GLU A 169 -4.59 -4.14 -16.14
CA GLU A 169 -3.44 -5.01 -15.91
C GLU A 169 -2.36 -4.81 -16.98
N ALA A 170 -2.73 -4.65 -18.25
CA ALA A 170 -1.77 -4.39 -19.32
C ALA A 170 -1.03 -3.05 -19.14
N LEU A 171 -1.72 -2.02 -18.64
CA LEU A 171 -1.09 -0.73 -18.36
C LEU A 171 -0.22 -0.76 -17.10
N ALA A 172 -0.62 -1.51 -16.07
CA ALA A 172 0.23 -1.77 -14.90
C ALA A 172 1.50 -2.55 -15.29
N ALA A 173 1.39 -3.53 -16.20
CA ALA A 173 2.53 -4.24 -16.77
C ALA A 173 3.48 -3.30 -17.53
N ARG A 174 2.93 -2.37 -18.32
CA ARG A 174 3.73 -1.33 -19.00
C ARG A 174 4.45 -0.44 -17.98
N LEU A 175 3.75 0.02 -16.96
CA LEU A 175 4.32 0.83 -15.89
C LEU A 175 5.49 0.12 -15.18
N ALA A 176 5.39 -1.21 -15.01
CA ALA A 176 6.45 -2.04 -14.46
C ALA A 176 7.68 -2.15 -15.37
N LEU A 177 7.48 -2.26 -16.69
CA LEU A 177 8.55 -2.24 -17.67
C LEU A 177 9.27 -0.90 -17.68
N ASP A 178 8.53 0.21 -17.69
CA ASP A 178 9.08 1.56 -17.68
C ASP A 178 9.94 1.78 -16.44
N LEU A 179 9.45 1.37 -15.26
CA LEU A 179 10.22 1.42 -14.02
C LEU A 179 11.53 0.62 -14.13
N GLY A 180 11.49 -0.60 -14.68
CA GLY A 180 12.69 -1.43 -14.84
C GLY A 180 13.73 -0.82 -15.78
N ILE A 181 13.29 -0.22 -16.88
CA ILE A 181 14.14 0.46 -17.86
C ILE A 181 14.81 1.69 -17.24
N GLU A 182 14.04 2.53 -16.55
CA GLU A 182 14.55 3.75 -15.91
C GLU A 182 15.59 3.46 -14.82
N GLN A 183 15.40 2.37 -14.07
CA GLN A 183 16.36 1.93 -13.05
C GLN A 183 17.57 1.19 -13.65
N GLY A 184 17.59 0.96 -14.97
CA GLY A 184 18.69 0.29 -15.67
C GLY A 184 18.82 -1.20 -15.35
N TRP A 185 17.74 -1.85 -14.88
CA TRP A 185 17.78 -3.25 -14.51
C TRP A 185 17.69 -4.16 -15.73
N ARG A 186 18.72 -4.99 -15.94
CA ARG A 186 18.83 -5.90 -17.09
C ARG A 186 18.21 -7.28 -16.84
N ASN A 187 18.16 -7.70 -15.57
CA ASN A 187 17.63 -8.99 -15.17
C ASN A 187 16.45 -8.75 -14.22
N CYS A 188 15.25 -8.73 -14.79
CA CYS A 188 14.00 -8.59 -14.05
C CYS A 188 13.04 -9.74 -14.35
N LEU A 189 12.31 -10.16 -13.33
CA LEU A 189 11.14 -11.02 -13.43
C LEU A 189 9.90 -10.16 -13.16
N ILE A 190 9.01 -10.07 -14.13
CA ILE A 190 7.80 -9.26 -14.03
C ILE A 190 6.60 -10.20 -13.82
N GLU A 191 5.82 -9.96 -12.77
CA GLU A 191 4.71 -10.81 -12.35
C GLU A 191 3.46 -9.96 -12.06
N GLY A 192 2.38 -10.17 -12.82
CA GLY A 192 1.06 -9.60 -12.53
C GLY A 192 0.15 -10.59 -11.82
N LYS A 193 -0.92 -10.10 -11.19
CA LYS A 193 -2.01 -11.00 -10.76
C LYS A 193 -2.89 -11.30 -11.95
N PHE A 194 -2.67 -12.44 -12.61
CA PHE A 194 -3.68 -12.97 -13.53
C PHE A 194 -4.89 -13.45 -12.72
N LEU A 195 -5.92 -12.62 -12.58
CA LEU A 195 -7.27 -13.09 -12.33
C LEU A 195 -7.73 -13.79 -13.61
N ILE A 196 -7.58 -15.12 -13.66
CA ILE A 196 -8.34 -15.92 -14.63
C ILE A 196 -9.73 -16.09 -13.98
N SER A 197 -10.67 -15.21 -14.34
CA SER A 197 -12.10 -15.42 -14.07
C SER A 197 -12.71 -16.33 -15.12
#